data_AF-A0AAU3VMN6-F1
#
_entry.id   AF-A0AAU3VMN6-F1
#
_cell.length_a   1.000
_cell.length_b   1.000
_cell.length_c   1.000
_cell.angle_alpha   90.00
_cell.angle_beta   90.00
_cell.angle_gamma   90.00
#
_symmetry.space_group_name_H-M   'P 1'
#
loop_
_entity.id
_entity.type
_entity.pdbx_description
1 polymer ?
#
loop_
_entity_poly.entity_id
_entity_poly.type
_entity_poly.pdbx_seq_one_letter_code
_entity_poly.pdbx_strand_id
1 'polypeptide(L)'
;MNPDLGPGEADRILDDALRLVHAQVPELVAERVVEGETAFRLHIEGSLEAVDVDCQAGGQPVFIVSDEYSWIQANDATTTARAILDLLKA
;
A
#
# COMPACT_ATOMS: atom_id res chain seq x y z
N MET A 1 -15.35 -2.32 -21.54
CA MET A 1 -15.31 -3.48 -20.62
C MET A 1 -14.24 -3.14 -19.61
N ASN A 2 -14.59 -2.94 -18.34
CA ASN A 2 -13.57 -2.86 -17.30
C ASN A 2 -13.16 -4.30 -16.94
N PRO A 3 -11.87 -4.58 -16.74
CA PRO A 3 -11.48 -5.83 -16.09
C PRO A 3 -11.97 -5.75 -14.65
N ASP A 4 -12.88 -6.64 -14.25
CA ASP A 4 -13.31 -6.71 -12.86
C ASP A 4 -12.18 -7.33 -12.03
N LEU A 5 -11.32 -6.46 -11.49
CA LEU A 5 -10.19 -6.83 -10.66
C LEU A 5 -10.70 -7.22 -9.27
N GLY A 6 -11.17 -8.47 -9.20
CA GLY A 6 -11.64 -9.07 -7.95
C GLY A 6 -10.58 -9.04 -6.85
N PRO A 7 -11.00 -9.11 -5.58
CA PRO A 7 -10.16 -8.78 -4.42
C PRO A 7 -8.85 -9.60 -4.34
N GLY A 8 -8.85 -10.84 -4.82
CA GLY A 8 -7.67 -11.70 -4.82
C GLY A 8 -6.57 -11.32 -5.83
N GLU A 9 -6.81 -10.36 -6.73
CA GLU A 9 -5.80 -9.85 -7.67
C GLU A 9 -5.17 -8.53 -7.16
N ALA A 10 -5.95 -7.69 -6.45
CA ALA A 10 -5.41 -6.51 -5.77
C ALA A 10 -4.51 -6.91 -4.57
N ASP A 11 -4.91 -7.95 -3.82
CA ASP A 11 -4.12 -8.56 -2.73
C ASP A 11 -2.73 -9.02 -3.23
N ARG A 12 -2.64 -9.54 -4.46
CA ARG A 12 -1.36 -9.88 -5.13
C ARG A 12 -0.53 -8.68 -5.53
N ILE A 13 -1.15 -7.62 -6.07
CA ILE A 13 -0.45 -6.40 -6.46
C ILE A 13 0.16 -5.72 -5.21
N LEU A 14 -0.55 -5.78 -4.08
CA LEU A 14 -0.05 -5.31 -2.80
C LEU A 14 1.06 -6.21 -2.23
N ASP A 15 0.92 -7.54 -2.27
CA ASP A 15 1.98 -8.48 -1.86
C ASP A 15 3.28 -8.27 -2.64
N ASP A 16 3.21 -8.06 -3.96
CA ASP A 16 4.39 -7.77 -4.78
C ASP A 16 4.94 -6.34 -4.51
N ALA A 17 4.07 -5.36 -4.21
CA ALA A 17 4.51 -4.03 -3.77
C ALA A 17 5.27 -4.11 -2.43
N LEU A 18 4.72 -4.79 -1.43
CA LEU A 18 5.34 -4.99 -0.11
C LEU A 18 6.67 -5.75 -0.23
N ARG A 19 6.75 -6.74 -1.11
CA ARG A 19 7.99 -7.45 -1.46
C ARG A 19 9.06 -6.51 -2.03
N LEU A 20 8.68 -5.55 -2.88
CA LEU A 20 9.59 -4.53 -3.44
C LEU A 20 10.01 -3.47 -2.41
N VAL A 21 9.16 -3.12 -1.44
CA VAL A 21 9.51 -2.22 -0.33
C VAL A 21 10.43 -2.94 0.66
N HIS A 22 10.09 -4.16 1.10
CA HIS A 22 10.88 -4.95 2.05
C HIS A 22 12.27 -5.32 1.50
N ALA A 23 12.44 -5.41 0.18
CA ALA A 23 13.75 -5.57 -0.46
C ALA A 23 14.68 -4.34 -0.28
N GLN A 24 14.14 -3.19 0.13
CA GLN A 24 14.87 -1.93 0.37
C GLN A 24 14.81 -1.47 1.83
N VAL A 25 13.75 -1.84 2.56
CA VAL A 25 13.49 -1.53 3.97
C VAL A 25 13.12 -2.84 4.67
N PRO A 26 14.10 -3.66 5.11
CA PRO A 26 13.85 -4.97 5.71
C PRO A 26 13.23 -4.90 7.12
N GLU A 27 13.16 -3.71 7.70
CA GLU A 27 12.50 -3.39 8.97
C GLU A 27 11.02 -2.97 8.78
N LEU A 28 10.46 -3.14 7.57
CA LEU A 28 9.07 -2.83 7.26
C LEU A 28 8.11 -3.86 7.88
N VAL A 29 7.26 -3.38 8.78
CA VAL A 29 6.13 -4.12 9.35
C VAL A 29 4.85 -3.74 8.60
N ALA A 30 4.05 -4.74 8.21
CA ALA A 30 2.77 -4.56 7.54
C ALA A 30 1.63 -5.16 8.37
N GLU A 31 0.75 -4.30 8.90
CA GLU A 31 -0.41 -4.67 9.71
C GLU A 31 -1.70 -4.51 8.90
N ARG A 32 -2.59 -5.51 8.93
CA ARG A 32 -3.89 -5.42 8.23
C ARG A 32 -4.91 -4.73 9.13
N VAL A 33 -5.40 -3.56 8.73
CA VAL A 33 -6.41 -2.79 9.46
C VAL A 33 -7.79 -3.17 8.93
N VAL A 34 -8.68 -3.61 9.82
CA VAL A 34 -10.01 -4.15 9.45
C VAL A 34 -11.11 -3.08 9.63
N GLU A 35 -10.80 -1.83 9.32
CA GLU A 35 -11.77 -0.73 9.27
C GLU A 35 -12.13 -0.43 7.80
N GLY A 36 -13.21 -1.06 7.31
CA GLY A 36 -13.70 -0.84 5.95
C GLY A 36 -13.12 -1.77 4.88
N GLU A 37 -12.95 -1.26 3.66
CA GLU A 37 -12.61 -2.02 2.45
C GLU A 37 -11.10 -2.25 2.29
N THR A 38 -10.50 -3.00 3.23
CA THR A 38 -9.10 -3.43 3.20
C THR A 38 -8.08 -2.27 3.18
N ALA A 39 -7.83 -1.73 4.37
CA ALA A 39 -6.66 -0.91 4.65
C ALA A 39 -5.50 -1.76 5.21
N PHE A 40 -4.27 -1.38 4.88
CA PHE A 40 -3.04 -1.90 5.49
C PHE A 40 -2.21 -0.76 6.05
N ARG A 41 -1.80 -0.85 7.31
CA ARG A 41 -0.89 0.08 7.96
C ARG A 41 0.54 -0.43 7.83
N LEU A 42 1.41 0.36 7.23
CA LEU A 42 2.81 0.05 7.02
C LEU A 42 3.66 0.96 7.91
N HIS A 43 4.58 0.40 8.69
CA HIS A 43 5.50 1.18 9.51
C HIS A 43 6.90 0.54 9.52
N ILE A 44 7.90 1.29 9.95
CA ILE A 44 9.26 0.75 10.17
C ILE A 44 9.39 0.40 11.65
N GLU A 45 9.93 -0.77 11.99
CA GLU A 45 10.11 -1.19 13.38
C GLU A 45 10.92 -0.14 14.16
N GLY A 46 10.32 0.40 15.22
CA GLY A 46 10.92 1.47 16.04
C GLY A 46 10.70 2.91 15.53
N SER A 47 10.09 3.11 14.36
CA SER A 47 9.57 4.43 13.96
C SER A 47 8.19 4.71 14.59
N LEU A 48 7.85 5.99 14.71
CA LEU A 48 6.48 6.46 15.01
C LEU A 48 5.67 6.75 13.73
N GLU A 49 6.34 6.77 12.57
CA GLU A 49 5.75 7.12 11.29
C GLU A 49 5.16 5.87 10.64
N ALA A 50 3.88 5.97 10.30
CA ALA A 50 3.10 4.93 9.68
C ALA A 50 2.39 5.49 8.44
N VAL A 51 2.30 4.66 7.41
CA VAL A 51 1.69 4.95 6.12
C VAL A 51 0.54 3.97 5.91
N ASP A 52 -0.67 4.50 5.82
CA ASP A 52 -1.86 3.69 5.54
C ASP A 52 -2.04 3.50 4.02
N VAL A 53 -2.50 2.30 3.64
CA VAL A 53 -2.70 1.86 2.25
C VAL A 53 -4.12 1.30 2.08
N ASP A 54 -5.02 2.13 1.55
CA ASP A 54 -6.41 1.77 1.22
C ASP A 54 -6.52 1.19 -0.20
N CYS A 55 -7.25 0.08 -0.37
CA CYS A 55 -7.46 -0.59 -1.65
C CYS A 55 -8.91 -0.46 -2.13
N GLN A 56 -9.22 0.57 -2.94
CA GLN A 56 -10.60 0.82 -3.35
C GLN A 56 -11.13 -0.18 -4.39
N ALA A 57 -12.31 -0.75 -4.14
CA ALA A 57 -13.01 -1.65 -5.06
C ALA A 57 -13.64 -0.89 -6.25
N GLY A 58 -12.90 -0.79 -7.37
CA GLY A 58 -13.29 0.08 -8.48
C GLY A 58 -12.99 -0.40 -9.92
N GLY A 59 -12.71 -1.70 -10.14
CA GLY A 59 -12.36 -2.23 -11.47
C GLY A 59 -10.98 -1.81 -12.00
N GLN A 60 -10.25 -1.01 -11.23
CA GLN A 60 -8.79 -0.88 -11.23
C GLN A 60 -8.34 -0.86 -9.75
N PRO A 61 -7.13 -1.33 -9.42
CA PRO A 61 -6.71 -1.50 -8.03
C PRO A 61 -6.07 -0.18 -7.60
N VAL A 62 -6.91 0.77 -7.16
CA VAL A 62 -6.43 2.09 -6.72
C VAL A 62 -5.97 1.98 -5.28
N PHE A 63 -4.65 1.98 -5.11
CA PHE A 63 -4.01 2.09 -3.80
C PHE A 63 -3.89 3.57 -3.46
N ILE A 64 -4.52 3.99 -2.36
CA ILE A 64 -4.29 5.30 -1.75
C ILE A 64 -3.30 5.09 -0.63
N VAL A 65 -2.09 5.61 -0.80
CA VAL A 65 -0.99 5.51 0.17
C VAL A 65 -0.87 6.88 0.85
N SER A 66 -0.99 6.96 2.18
CA SER A 66 -1.08 8.26 2.89
C SER A 66 -0.42 8.30 4.26
N ASP A 67 0.06 9.50 4.61
CA ASP A 67 0.52 9.92 5.95
C ASP A 67 -0.43 10.97 6.56
N GLU A 68 -0.04 11.63 7.66
CA GLU A 68 -0.86 12.65 8.36
C GLU A 68 -1.13 13.93 7.54
N TYR A 69 -0.36 14.17 6.47
CA TYR A 69 -0.36 15.40 5.65
C TYR A 69 -0.50 15.16 4.14
N SER A 70 -0.15 13.98 3.64
CA SER A 70 0.03 13.67 2.22
C SER A 70 -0.68 12.39 1.79
N TRP A 71 -1.05 12.29 0.52
CA TRP A 71 -1.53 11.05 -0.09
C TRP A 71 -1.07 10.93 -1.55
N ILE A 72 -0.82 9.70 -1.98
CA ILE A 72 -0.39 9.33 -3.33
C ILE A 72 -1.28 8.20 -3.84
N GLN A 73 -1.81 8.34 -5.05
CA GLN A 73 -2.53 7.27 -5.75
C GLN A 73 -1.59 6.45 -6.63
N ALA A 74 -1.67 5.12 -6.50
CA ALA A 74 -0.96 4.14 -7.30
C ALA A 74 -1.92 3.09 -7.87
N ASN A 75 -1.51 2.40 -8.94
CA ASN A 75 -2.35 1.44 -9.67
C ASN A 75 -1.62 0.18 -10.16
N ASP A 76 -0.34 0.03 -9.81
CA ASP A 76 0.46 -1.18 -10.03
C ASP A 76 1.46 -1.39 -8.87
N ALA A 77 2.10 -2.55 -8.79
CA ALA A 77 2.97 -2.91 -7.67
C ALA A 77 4.21 -2.00 -7.57
N THR A 78 4.74 -1.51 -8.69
CA THR A 78 5.92 -0.64 -8.73
C THR A 78 5.55 0.79 -8.33
N THR A 79 4.44 1.34 -8.83
CA THR A 79 3.96 2.66 -8.37
C THR A 79 3.54 2.65 -6.91
N THR A 80 2.95 1.56 -6.43
CA THR A 80 2.54 1.40 -5.02
C THR A 80 3.74 1.29 -4.09
N ALA A 81 4.71 0.42 -4.41
CA ALA A 81 5.96 0.33 -3.68
C ALA A 81 6.73 1.66 -3.68
N ARG A 82 6.68 2.41 -4.79
CA ARG A 82 7.29 3.73 -4.89
C ARG A 82 6.61 4.76 -3.99
N ALA A 83 5.28 4.83 -4.00
CA ALA A 83 4.52 5.72 -3.14
C ALA A 83 4.83 5.47 -1.65
N ILE A 84 4.84 4.19 -1.23
CA ILE A 84 5.22 3.79 0.14
C ILE A 84 6.64 4.24 0.48
N LEU A 85 7.60 4.07 -0.44
CA LEU A 85 9.02 4.41 -0.23
C LEU A 85 9.34 5.91 -0.31
N ASP A 86 8.50 6.73 -0.94
CA ASP A 86 8.63 8.19 -0.94
C ASP A 86 7.97 8.79 0.33
N LEU A 87 6.87 8.20 0.84
CA LEU A 87 6.20 8.64 2.07
C LEU A 87 6.93 8.18 3.35
N LEU A 88 7.50 6.96 3.39
CA LEU A 88 8.37 6.49 4.49
C LEU A 88 9.76 7.18 4.54
N LYS A 89 9.94 8.31 3.84
CA LYS A 89 11.21 9.09 3.76
C LYS A 89 10.98 10.61 3.74
N ALA A 90 9.75 11.06 3.96
CA ALA A 90 9.38 12.48 3.94
C ALA A 90 9.95 13.26 5.15
#